data_AF-A0A959IME3-F1
#
_entry.id   AF-A0A959IME3-F1
#
_cell.length_a   1.000
_cell.length_b   1.000
_cell.length_c   1.000
_cell.angle_alpha   90.00
_cell.angle_beta   90.00
_cell.angle_gamma   90.00
#
_symmetry.space_group_name_H-M   'P 1'
#
loop_
_entity.id
_entity.type
_entity.pdbx_description
1 polymer ?
#
loop_
_entity_poly.entity_id
_entity_poly.type
_entity_poly.pdbx_seq_one_letter_code
_entity_poly.pdbx_strand_id
1 'polypeptide(L)'
;MSTNEKGEKIVVFDDGTWQYFDEFMNGETKRHSAKPDGSGGSYPIFNGTIAPLEGGIEVTEADLYNIAVRRSQLAEEAALIAQKRWKKAQEARSEIEKDLKKLLQSGSTDQQAFAHLNTRLKAAQRAEEESRVEAQEANVESDRAEIMTQKGQFAVAAYQEAQEKRQEEEAARREAYQARSYEQSLPLTDNSVGVNQQDLILNPPPAPCVVAHEGIDSKSGNFRKQLKKQFLFSHTDDRLRVYLKDKEYLRCEGYFSTDGGYSYLTLEFTFAYPNAREAYGFIEKGSILTIKMLNDDFVNLYSGEMVRGSYDTEKEILTYRVYYPISRSDINYLKNSEVDAIRVFWSSGFEEYEVYHLDFFSNQLRCLD
;
A
#
# COMPACT_ATOMS: atom_id res chain seq x y z
N MET A 1 -25.30 -22.51 -0.09
CA MET A 1 -26.50 -23.28 -0.46
C MET A 1 -27.50 -23.08 0.65
N SER A 2 -28.63 -22.44 0.37
CA SER A 2 -29.59 -22.03 1.39
C SER A 2 -30.82 -22.93 1.34
N THR A 3 -31.50 -23.12 2.47
CA THR A 3 -32.73 -23.92 2.56
C THR A 3 -33.87 -23.06 3.07
N ASN A 4 -35.07 -23.25 2.53
CA ASN A 4 -36.26 -22.54 3.01
C ASN A 4 -36.82 -23.11 4.32
N GLU A 5 -37.85 -22.47 4.88
CA GLU A 5 -38.53 -22.92 6.12
C GLU A 5 -39.13 -24.33 6.01
N LYS A 6 -39.34 -24.85 4.79
CA LYS A 6 -39.82 -26.20 4.52
C LYS A 6 -38.69 -27.21 4.26
N GLY A 7 -37.43 -26.80 4.35
CA GLY A 7 -36.25 -27.64 4.12
C GLY A 7 -35.89 -27.86 2.64
N GLU A 8 -36.52 -27.13 1.71
CA GLU A 8 -36.26 -27.23 0.28
C GLU A 8 -35.02 -26.41 -0.09
N LYS A 9 -34.18 -26.91 -1.01
CA LYS A 9 -32.95 -26.23 -1.44
C LYS A 9 -33.26 -25.06 -2.37
N ILE A 10 -32.70 -23.90 -2.07
CA ILE A 10 -32.89 -22.67 -2.84
C ILE A 10 -31.55 -21.98 -3.16
N VAL A 11 -31.57 -21.20 -4.24
CA VAL A 11 -30.52 -20.27 -4.65
C VAL A 11 -31.05 -18.85 -4.43
N VAL A 12 -30.29 -18.03 -3.72
CA VAL A 12 -30.62 -16.62 -3.45
C VAL A 12 -29.65 -15.76 -4.25
N PHE A 13 -30.16 -14.78 -5.00
CA PHE A 13 -29.41 -13.91 -5.89
C PHE A 13 -29.20 -12.53 -5.26
N ASP A 14 -28.15 -11.82 -5.68
CA ASP A 14 -27.72 -10.52 -5.11
C ASP A 14 -28.79 -9.43 -5.12
N ASP A 15 -29.79 -9.54 -6.01
CA ASP A 15 -30.95 -8.65 -6.10
C ASP A 15 -32.04 -8.94 -5.04
N GLY A 16 -31.82 -9.91 -4.16
CA GLY A 16 -32.75 -10.35 -3.13
C GLY A 16 -33.83 -11.31 -3.63
N THR A 17 -33.82 -11.68 -4.91
CA THR A 17 -34.70 -12.72 -5.45
C THR A 17 -34.16 -14.11 -5.17
N TRP A 18 -35.04 -15.12 -5.23
CA TRP A 18 -34.64 -16.51 -5.01
C TRP A 18 -35.33 -17.47 -5.97
N GLN A 19 -34.75 -18.66 -6.12
CA GLN A 19 -35.25 -19.75 -6.96
C GLN A 19 -34.98 -21.11 -6.33
N TYR A 20 -35.79 -22.12 -6.64
CA TYR A 20 -35.50 -23.50 -6.25
C TYR A 20 -34.26 -24.05 -6.96
N PHE A 21 -33.43 -24.79 -6.23
CA PHE A 21 -32.17 -25.31 -6.75
C PHE A 21 -32.37 -26.23 -7.95
N ASP A 22 -33.41 -27.06 -7.93
CA ASP A 22 -33.70 -28.00 -9.02
C ASP A 22 -34.13 -27.27 -10.30
N GLU A 23 -34.85 -26.15 -10.18
CA GLU A 23 -35.26 -25.29 -11.31
C GLU A 23 -34.07 -24.53 -11.90
N PHE A 24 -33.15 -24.07 -11.04
CA PHE A 24 -31.91 -23.42 -11.47
C PHE A 24 -31.00 -24.37 -12.28
N MET A 25 -30.85 -25.61 -11.82
CA MET A 25 -30.06 -26.63 -12.51
C MET A 25 -30.67 -27.06 -13.85
N ASN A 26 -32.00 -26.95 -13.99
CA ASN A 26 -32.73 -27.23 -15.23
C ASN A 26 -32.78 -26.03 -16.20
N GLY A 27 -32.15 -24.90 -15.84
CA GLY A 27 -32.06 -23.71 -16.70
C GLY A 27 -33.34 -22.87 -16.77
N GLU A 28 -34.27 -23.06 -15.84
CA GLU A 28 -35.47 -22.22 -15.76
C GLU A 28 -35.11 -20.82 -15.21
N THR A 29 -35.75 -19.77 -15.72
CA THR A 29 -35.45 -18.37 -15.35
C THR A 29 -36.45 -17.75 -14.39
N LYS A 30 -37.36 -18.56 -13.83
CA LYS A 30 -38.45 -18.07 -12.99
C LYS A 30 -37.92 -17.75 -11.60
N ARG A 31 -37.89 -16.46 -11.24
CA ARG A 31 -37.44 -15.98 -9.93
C ARG A 31 -38.63 -15.55 -9.09
N HIS A 32 -38.57 -15.83 -7.79
CA HIS A 32 -39.57 -15.41 -6.82
C HIS A 32 -39.12 -14.11 -6.14
N SER A 33 -40.00 -13.10 -6.13
CA SER A 33 -39.83 -11.86 -5.39
C SER A 33 -40.45 -11.96 -3.99
N ALA A 34 -39.84 -11.30 -3.01
CA ALA A 34 -40.42 -11.17 -1.68
C ALA A 34 -41.74 -10.38 -1.77
N LYS A 35 -42.84 -10.96 -1.27
CA LYS A 35 -44.11 -10.22 -1.16
C LYS A 35 -44.01 -9.21 -0.01
N PRO A 36 -44.57 -7.99 -0.14
CA PRO A 36 -44.48 -6.93 0.87
C PRO A 36 -45.23 -7.25 2.18
N ASP A 37 -46.00 -8.32 2.24
CA ASP A 37 -46.82 -8.73 3.39
C ASP A 37 -46.08 -9.70 4.36
N GLY A 38 -44.75 -9.83 4.24
CA GLY A 38 -43.92 -10.67 5.13
C GLY A 38 -44.19 -12.18 5.05
N SER A 39 -45.14 -12.64 4.22
CA SER A 39 -45.53 -14.05 4.09
C SER A 39 -44.67 -14.83 3.07
N GLY A 40 -43.59 -14.24 2.56
CA GLY A 40 -42.65 -14.89 1.66
C GLY A 40 -41.24 -14.61 2.17
N GLY A 41 -40.59 -15.63 2.73
CA GLY A 41 -39.29 -15.54 3.40
C GLY A 41 -38.31 -14.63 2.68
N SER A 42 -38.09 -13.44 3.25
CA SER A 42 -37.06 -12.51 2.81
C SER A 42 -35.74 -13.02 3.37
N TYR A 43 -34.86 -13.56 2.52
CA TYR A 43 -33.52 -13.99 2.93
C TYR A 43 -32.59 -12.77 2.90
N PRO A 44 -32.17 -12.22 4.05
CA PRO A 44 -31.31 -11.04 4.05
C PRO A 44 -29.94 -11.41 3.50
N ILE A 45 -29.55 -10.77 2.39
CA ILE A 45 -28.18 -10.83 1.87
C ILE A 45 -27.41 -9.73 2.57
N PHE A 46 -26.40 -10.10 3.34
CA PHE A 46 -25.49 -9.13 3.94
C PHE A 46 -24.60 -8.54 2.83
N ASN A 47 -25.01 -7.38 2.29
CA ASN A 47 -24.18 -6.54 1.44
C ASN A 47 -23.41 -5.54 2.32
N GLY A 48 -22.52 -6.05 3.17
CA GLY A 48 -21.56 -5.22 3.88
C GLY A 48 -20.24 -5.21 3.13
N THR A 49 -19.76 -4.03 2.74
CA THR A 49 -18.35 -3.86 2.42
C THR A 49 -17.57 -3.99 3.72
N ILE A 50 -16.80 -5.07 3.87
CA ILE A 50 -15.82 -5.17 4.95
C ILE A 50 -14.78 -4.10 4.63
N ALA A 51 -14.79 -3.01 5.38
CA ALA A 51 -13.73 -2.02 5.30
C ALA A 51 -12.41 -2.75 5.62
N PRO A 52 -11.35 -2.57 4.80
CA PRO A 52 -10.04 -3.12 5.13
C PRO A 52 -9.67 -2.65 6.55
N LEU A 53 -9.10 -3.53 7.37
CA LEU A 53 -8.62 -3.14 8.70
C LEU A 53 -7.68 -1.94 8.53
N GLU A 54 -8.10 -0.77 9.02
CA GLU A 54 -7.30 0.45 8.98
C GLU A 54 -6.24 0.39 10.09
N GLY A 55 -4.98 0.42 9.68
CA GLY A 55 -3.81 0.33 10.55
C GLY A 55 -2.84 -0.73 10.05
N GLY A 56 -1.57 -0.38 9.91
CA GLY A 56 -0.51 -1.36 9.71
C GLY A 56 -0.54 -2.34 10.89
N ILE A 57 -0.82 -3.62 10.62
CA ILE A 57 -0.68 -4.66 11.64
C ILE A 57 0.82 -4.75 11.93
N GLU A 58 1.25 -4.19 13.06
CA GLU A 58 2.61 -4.38 13.55
C GLU A 58 2.76 -5.86 13.91
N VAL A 59 3.34 -6.62 12.99
CA VAL A 59 3.55 -8.05 13.17
C VAL A 59 4.63 -8.25 14.24
N THR A 60 4.23 -8.75 15.41
CA THR A 60 5.16 -9.02 16.50
C THR A 60 5.96 -10.30 16.27
N GLU A 61 7.09 -10.46 16.96
CA GLU A 61 7.87 -11.71 16.91
C GLU A 61 7.05 -12.93 17.35
N ALA A 62 6.14 -12.75 18.31
CA ALA A 62 5.21 -13.78 18.75
C ALA A 62 4.22 -14.16 17.63
N ASP A 63 3.75 -13.19 16.84
CA ASP A 63 2.89 -13.44 15.69
C ASP A 63 3.64 -14.17 14.58
N LEU A 64 4.88 -13.78 14.29
CA LEU A 64 5.73 -14.50 13.32
C LEU A 64 5.96 -15.94 13.73
N TYR A 65 6.20 -16.19 15.02
CA TYR A 65 6.33 -17.54 15.56
C TYR A 65 5.03 -18.34 15.36
N ASN A 66 3.88 -17.77 15.72
CA ASN A 66 2.58 -18.43 15.55
C ASN A 66 2.27 -18.73 14.08
N ILE A 67 2.61 -17.81 13.17
CA ILE A 67 2.50 -18.00 11.72
C ILE A 67 3.41 -19.14 11.25
N ALA A 68 4.67 -19.17 11.70
CA ALA A 68 5.62 -20.22 11.34
C ALA A 68 5.17 -21.60 11.82
N VAL A 69 4.72 -21.70 13.08
CA VAL A 69 4.13 -22.94 13.65
C VAL A 69 2.92 -23.38 12.83
N ARG A 70 2.04 -22.44 12.47
CA ARG A 70 0.85 -22.75 11.67
C ARG A 70 1.21 -23.22 10.26
N ARG A 71 2.19 -22.58 9.61
CA ARG A 71 2.72 -23.00 8.29
C ARG A 71 3.31 -24.41 8.36
N SER A 72 4.07 -24.71 9.41
CA SER A 72 4.65 -26.04 9.65
C SER A 72 3.56 -27.12 9.75
N GLN A 73 2.52 -26.88 10.57
CA GLN A 73 1.39 -27.83 10.70
C GLN A 73 0.66 -28.07 9.37
N LEU A 74 0.43 -27.01 8.60
CA LEU A 74 -0.23 -27.12 7.28
C LEU A 74 0.64 -27.89 6.28
N ALA A 75 1.95 -27.69 6.31
CA ALA A 75 2.89 -28.42 5.45
C ALA A 75 2.93 -29.92 5.81
N GLU A 76 2.91 -30.25 7.11
CA GLU A 76 2.83 -31.63 7.60
C GLU A 76 1.52 -32.31 7.16
N GLU A 77 0.37 -31.63 7.33
CA GLU A 77 -0.92 -32.14 6.88
C GLU A 77 -0.95 -32.35 5.36
N ALA A 78 -0.40 -31.42 4.59
CA ALA A 78 -0.30 -31.52 3.13
C ALA A 78 0.57 -32.72 2.72
N ALA A 79 1.72 -32.93 3.36
CA ALA A 79 2.60 -34.08 3.13
C ALA A 79 1.87 -35.40 3.40
N LEU A 80 1.14 -35.51 4.50
CA LEU A 80 0.33 -36.70 4.82
C LEU A 80 -0.77 -36.96 3.78
N ILE A 81 -1.44 -35.91 3.29
CA ILE A 81 -2.47 -36.03 2.25
C ILE A 81 -1.83 -36.49 0.94
N ALA A 82 -0.70 -35.91 0.55
CA ALA A 82 0.02 -36.28 -0.67
C ALA A 82 0.52 -37.74 -0.62
N GLN A 83 1.06 -38.20 0.52
CA GLN A 83 1.42 -39.60 0.71
C GLN A 83 0.22 -40.55 0.59
N LYS A 84 -0.94 -40.16 1.17
CA LYS A 84 -2.19 -40.95 1.03
C LYS A 84 -2.65 -41.00 -0.43
N ARG A 85 -2.53 -39.90 -1.18
CA ARG A 85 -2.87 -39.86 -2.62
C ARG A 85 -1.95 -40.76 -3.44
N TRP A 86 -0.64 -40.69 -3.20
CA TRP A 86 0.33 -41.57 -3.85
C TRP A 86 0.03 -43.05 -3.58
N LYS A 87 -0.25 -43.43 -2.33
CA LYS A 87 -0.63 -44.80 -1.98
C LYS A 87 -1.90 -45.25 -2.72
N LYS A 88 -2.94 -44.40 -2.78
CA LYS A 88 -4.16 -44.70 -3.54
C LYS A 88 -3.89 -44.86 -5.05
N ALA A 89 -3.01 -44.04 -5.61
CA ALA A 89 -2.61 -44.16 -7.02
C ALA A 89 -1.88 -45.48 -7.29
N GLN A 90 -1.02 -45.92 -6.37
CA GLN A 90 -0.33 -47.21 -6.45
C GLN A 90 -1.31 -48.40 -6.37
N GLU A 91 -2.30 -48.33 -5.47
CA GLU A 91 -3.37 -49.33 -5.35
C GLU A 91 -4.19 -49.41 -6.65
N ALA A 92 -4.60 -48.26 -7.21
CA ALA A 92 -5.34 -48.18 -8.46
C ALA A 92 -4.56 -48.77 -9.65
N ARG A 93 -3.25 -48.50 -9.75
CA ARG A 93 -2.39 -49.14 -10.76
C ARG A 93 -2.37 -50.65 -10.60
N SER A 94 -2.19 -51.14 -9.36
CA SER A 94 -2.14 -52.57 -9.07
C SER A 94 -3.45 -53.28 -9.43
N GLU A 95 -4.60 -52.64 -9.20
CA GLU A 95 -5.91 -53.18 -9.61
C GLU A 95 -6.02 -53.32 -11.13
N ILE A 96 -5.64 -52.29 -11.89
CA ILE A 96 -5.66 -52.33 -13.36
C ILE A 96 -4.70 -53.40 -13.91
N GLU A 97 -3.52 -53.56 -13.29
CA GLU A 97 -2.58 -54.64 -13.66
C GLU A 97 -3.16 -56.03 -13.39
N LYS A 98 -3.89 -56.22 -12.28
CA LYS A 98 -4.56 -57.49 -11.97
C LYS A 98 -5.65 -57.78 -13.00
N ASP A 99 -6.44 -56.78 -13.38
CA ASP A 99 -7.49 -56.95 -14.38
C ASP A 99 -6.93 -57.26 -15.77
N LEU A 100 -5.80 -56.63 -16.15
CA LEU A 100 -5.06 -56.98 -17.36
C LEU A 100 -4.57 -58.43 -17.35
N LYS A 101 -4.02 -58.90 -16.21
CA LYS A 101 -3.58 -60.30 -16.05
C LYS A 101 -4.73 -61.29 -16.12
N LYS A 102 -5.88 -60.98 -15.51
CA LYS A 102 -7.09 -61.83 -15.59
C LYS A 102 -7.56 -61.99 -17.03
N LEU A 103 -7.56 -60.91 -17.82
CA LEU A 103 -7.92 -60.99 -19.25
C LEU A 103 -6.94 -61.86 -20.04
N LEU A 104 -5.64 -61.70 -19.82
CA LEU A 104 -4.62 -62.53 -20.47
C LEU A 104 -4.80 -64.02 -20.14
N GLN A 105 -5.19 -64.37 -18.90
CA GLN A 105 -5.44 -65.74 -18.49
C GLN A 105 -6.75 -66.32 -19.05
N SER A 106 -7.77 -65.47 -19.25
CA SER A 106 -9.07 -65.89 -19.78
C SER A 106 -9.08 -66.23 -21.28
N GLY A 107 -7.99 -65.93 -22.01
CA GLY A 107 -7.86 -66.23 -23.44
C GLY A 107 -8.81 -65.43 -24.36
N SER A 108 -9.40 -64.33 -23.87
CA SER A 108 -10.35 -63.51 -24.63
C SER A 108 -9.68 -62.79 -25.81
N THR A 109 -10.29 -62.86 -26.99
CA THR A 109 -9.80 -62.24 -28.25
C THR A 109 -10.23 -60.78 -28.45
N ASP A 110 -10.85 -60.15 -27.42
CA ASP A 110 -11.32 -58.77 -27.48
C ASP A 110 -10.16 -57.75 -27.50
N GLN A 111 -9.65 -57.47 -28.70
CA GLN A 111 -8.59 -56.49 -28.95
C GLN A 111 -8.93 -55.09 -28.41
N GLN A 112 -10.21 -54.70 -28.42
CA GLN A 112 -10.66 -53.40 -27.91
C GLN A 112 -10.56 -53.31 -26.38
N ALA A 113 -10.94 -54.36 -25.65
CA ALA A 113 -10.83 -54.40 -24.19
C ALA A 113 -9.37 -54.34 -23.73
N PHE A 114 -8.48 -55.03 -24.45
CA PHE A 114 -7.04 -54.98 -24.22
C PHE A 114 -6.47 -53.58 -24.44
N ALA A 115 -6.82 -52.93 -25.57
CA ALA A 115 -6.36 -51.57 -25.88
C ALA A 115 -6.83 -50.54 -24.83
N HIS A 116 -8.09 -50.65 -24.39
CA HIS A 116 -8.65 -49.79 -23.36
C HIS A 116 -7.93 -49.95 -22.01
N LEU A 117 -7.68 -51.18 -21.56
CA LEU A 117 -6.96 -51.41 -20.31
C LEU A 117 -5.49 -51.02 -20.36
N ASN A 118 -4.82 -51.22 -21.50
CA ASN A 118 -3.46 -50.74 -21.69
C ASN A 118 -3.40 -49.19 -21.64
N THR A 119 -4.41 -48.51 -22.18
CA THR A 119 -4.52 -47.05 -22.10
C THR A 119 -4.77 -46.61 -20.65
N ARG A 120 -5.67 -47.28 -19.92
CA ARG A 120 -5.90 -47.04 -18.48
C ARG A 120 -4.67 -47.30 -17.64
N LEU A 121 -3.89 -48.34 -17.94
CA LEU A 121 -2.65 -48.65 -17.24
C LEU A 121 -1.62 -47.54 -17.43
N LYS A 122 -1.43 -47.06 -18.67
CA LYS A 122 -0.53 -45.93 -18.95
C LYS A 122 -0.98 -44.66 -18.23
N ALA A 123 -2.29 -44.38 -18.18
CA ALA A 123 -2.83 -43.25 -17.43
C ALA A 123 -2.57 -43.39 -15.92
N ALA A 124 -2.78 -44.59 -15.36
CA ALA A 124 -2.51 -44.87 -13.95
C ALA A 124 -1.02 -44.76 -13.59
N GLN A 125 -0.12 -45.18 -14.48
CA GLN A 125 1.33 -45.01 -14.29
C GLN A 125 1.74 -43.53 -14.25
N ARG A 126 1.17 -42.69 -15.13
CA ARG A 126 1.42 -41.25 -15.11
C ARG A 126 0.89 -40.61 -13.83
N ALA A 127 -0.33 -40.95 -13.44
CA ALA A 127 -0.95 -40.44 -12.22
C ALA A 127 -0.17 -40.84 -10.95
N GLU A 128 0.39 -42.05 -10.90
CA GLU A 128 1.26 -42.48 -9.80
C GLU A 128 2.57 -41.69 -9.76
N GLU A 129 3.21 -41.48 -10.91
CA GLU A 129 4.45 -40.70 -11.01
C GLU A 129 4.22 -39.25 -10.57
N GLU A 130 3.16 -38.61 -11.07
CA GLU A 130 2.76 -37.26 -10.66
C GLU A 130 2.47 -37.19 -9.16
N SER A 131 1.71 -38.16 -8.62
CA SER A 131 1.43 -38.22 -7.18
C SER A 131 2.68 -38.48 -6.34
N ARG A 132 3.66 -39.21 -6.88
CA ARG A 132 4.95 -39.47 -6.20
C ARG A 132 5.76 -38.19 -6.10
N VAL A 133 5.86 -37.44 -7.20
CA VAL A 133 6.57 -36.15 -7.22
C VAL A 133 5.88 -35.17 -6.27
N GLU A 134 4.55 -35.05 -6.31
CA GLU A 134 3.78 -34.22 -5.37
C GLU A 134 4.06 -34.60 -3.91
N ALA A 135 4.09 -35.90 -3.59
CA ALA A 135 4.40 -36.37 -2.24
C ALA A 135 5.85 -36.08 -1.80
N GLN A 136 6.81 -36.17 -2.72
CA GLN A 136 8.21 -35.83 -2.44
C GLN A 136 8.37 -34.33 -2.19
N GLU A 137 7.79 -33.49 -3.04
CA GLU A 137 7.82 -32.04 -2.90
C GLU A 137 7.14 -31.59 -1.60
N ALA A 138 5.98 -32.16 -1.27
CA ALA A 138 5.28 -31.86 -0.02
C ALA A 138 6.08 -32.26 1.23
N ASN A 139 6.80 -33.39 1.19
CA ASN A 139 7.70 -33.79 2.29
C ASN A 139 8.87 -32.82 2.43
N VAL A 140 9.50 -32.42 1.32
CA VAL A 140 10.61 -31.45 1.34
C VAL A 140 10.17 -30.11 1.91
N GLU A 141 8.98 -29.63 1.54
CA GLU A 141 8.42 -28.39 2.08
C GLU A 141 8.07 -28.50 3.57
N SER A 142 7.54 -29.65 4.00
CA SER A 142 7.30 -29.94 5.41
C SER A 142 8.59 -29.89 6.23
N ASP A 143 9.64 -30.58 5.78
CA ASP A 143 10.96 -30.58 6.44
C ASP A 143 11.54 -29.16 6.49
N ARG A 144 11.40 -28.40 5.40
CA ARG A 144 11.87 -27.02 5.32
C ARG A 144 11.14 -26.12 6.32
N ALA A 145 9.82 -26.22 6.43
CA ALA A 145 9.00 -25.47 7.37
C ALA A 145 9.32 -25.83 8.84
N GLU A 146 9.57 -27.11 9.11
CA GLU A 146 9.97 -27.59 10.43
C GLU A 146 11.34 -27.02 10.84
N ILE A 147 12.34 -27.10 9.95
CA ILE A 147 13.69 -26.56 10.18
C ILE A 147 13.63 -25.05 10.45
N MET A 148 12.83 -24.30 9.68
CA MET A 148 12.66 -22.86 9.90
C MET A 148 12.09 -22.55 11.29
N THR A 149 11.12 -23.35 11.74
CA THR A 149 10.48 -23.19 13.05
C THR A 149 11.43 -23.57 14.18
N GLN A 150 12.11 -24.72 14.10
CA GLN A 150 13.02 -25.22 15.15
C GLN A 150 14.29 -24.36 15.30
N LYS A 151 14.87 -23.88 14.19
CA LYS A 151 16.09 -23.07 14.21
C LYS A 151 15.85 -21.59 14.51
N GLY A 152 14.59 -21.17 14.71
CA GLY A 152 14.25 -19.77 14.95
C GLY A 152 14.51 -18.84 13.78
N GLN A 153 14.61 -19.38 12.55
CA GLN A 153 14.96 -18.60 11.35
C GLN A 153 13.74 -17.91 10.71
N PHE A 154 12.55 -18.05 11.30
CA PHE A 154 11.30 -17.47 10.81
C PHE A 154 11.33 -15.94 10.74
N ALA A 155 12.02 -15.26 11.66
CA ALA A 155 12.14 -13.79 11.65
C ALA A 155 12.94 -13.28 10.43
N VAL A 156 14.03 -13.97 10.08
CA VAL A 156 14.87 -13.62 8.92
C VAL A 156 14.13 -13.89 7.61
N ALA A 157 13.44 -15.04 7.52
CA ALA A 157 12.65 -15.39 6.34
C ALA A 157 11.49 -14.39 6.11
N ALA A 158 10.78 -13.99 7.18
CA ALA A 158 9.71 -12.99 7.08
C ALA A 158 10.23 -11.61 6.65
N TYR A 159 11.42 -11.21 7.14
CA TYR A 159 12.04 -9.97 6.71
C TYR A 159 12.43 -10.00 5.23
N GLN A 160 12.96 -11.13 4.74
CA GLN A 160 13.29 -11.33 3.32
C GLN A 160 12.04 -11.29 2.44
N GLU A 161 10.99 -12.05 2.77
CA GLU A 161 9.70 -12.03 2.05
C GLU A 161 9.11 -10.61 1.99
N ALA A 162 9.21 -9.84 3.08
CA ALA A 162 8.72 -8.45 3.13
C ALA A 162 9.57 -7.48 2.29
N GLN A 163 10.86 -7.76 2.10
CA GLN A 163 11.72 -6.98 1.19
C GLN A 163 11.41 -7.31 -0.27
N GLU A 164 11.23 -8.59 -0.60
CA GLU A 164 10.87 -9.03 -1.95
C GLU A 164 9.52 -8.45 -2.39
N LYS A 165 8.49 -8.51 -1.54
CA LYS A 165 7.18 -7.89 -1.85
C LYS A 165 7.27 -6.39 -2.10
N ARG A 166 8.07 -5.67 -1.30
CA ARG A 166 8.31 -4.24 -1.52
C ARG A 166 8.98 -3.99 -2.86
N GLN A 167 9.97 -4.79 -3.23
CA GLN A 167 10.63 -4.69 -4.53
C GLN A 167 9.69 -5.03 -5.70
N GLU A 168 8.84 -6.04 -5.55
CA GLU A 168 7.82 -6.40 -6.55
C GLU A 168 6.77 -5.30 -6.71
N GLU A 169 6.29 -4.71 -5.62
CA GLU A 169 5.35 -3.58 -5.65
C GLU A 169 5.97 -2.34 -6.29
N GLU A 170 7.24 -2.05 -6.01
CA GLU A 170 7.99 -0.98 -6.66
C GLU A 170 8.19 -1.25 -8.15
N ALA A 171 8.53 -2.48 -8.54
CA ALA A 171 8.67 -2.88 -9.93
C ALA A 171 7.34 -2.78 -10.69
N ALA A 172 6.25 -3.29 -10.11
CA ALA A 172 4.91 -3.19 -10.68
C ALA A 172 4.44 -1.73 -10.79
N ARG A 173 4.76 -0.88 -9.81
CA ARG A 173 4.52 0.57 -9.91
C ARG A 173 5.29 1.17 -11.08
N ARG A 174 6.59 0.85 -11.22
CA ARG A 174 7.42 1.34 -12.34
C ARG A 174 6.87 0.89 -13.70
N GLU A 175 6.45 -0.36 -13.84
CA GLU A 175 5.81 -0.88 -15.05
C GLU A 175 4.47 -0.18 -15.35
N ALA A 176 3.64 0.05 -14.32
CA ALA A 176 2.38 0.78 -14.48
C ALA A 176 2.58 2.24 -14.91
N TYR A 177 3.65 2.90 -14.42
CA TYR A 177 4.03 4.23 -14.88
C TYR A 177 4.50 4.22 -16.34
N GLN A 178 5.25 3.20 -16.76
CA GLN A 178 5.69 3.06 -18.15
C GLN A 178 4.52 2.75 -19.10
N ALA A 179 3.58 1.88 -18.71
CA ALA A 179 2.41 1.53 -19.51
C ALA A 179 1.44 2.70 -19.73
N ARG A 180 1.21 3.53 -18.71
CA ARG A 180 0.37 4.74 -18.81
C ARG A 180 0.93 5.82 -19.74
N SER A 181 2.24 5.79 -20.01
CA SER A 181 2.87 6.77 -20.91
C SER A 181 2.53 6.59 -22.39
N TYR A 182 2.04 5.41 -22.80
CA TYR A 182 1.79 5.10 -24.21
C TYR A 182 0.30 5.25 -24.63
N GLU A 183 -0.65 5.00 -23.73
CA GLU A 183 -2.09 4.99 -24.07
C GLU A 183 -2.81 6.35 -24.01
N GLN A 184 -2.21 7.40 -23.43
CA GLN A 184 -2.83 8.75 -23.39
C GLN A 184 -2.45 9.66 -24.57
N SER A 185 -1.83 9.13 -25.62
CA SER A 185 -1.59 9.90 -26.84
C SER A 185 -2.79 9.86 -27.81
N LEU A 186 -3.47 11.02 -27.87
CA LEU A 186 -4.42 11.51 -28.89
C LEU A 186 -5.93 11.39 -28.58
N PRO A 187 -6.56 12.55 -28.31
CA PRO A 187 -7.50 13.08 -29.28
C PRO A 187 -6.97 14.39 -29.85
N LEU A 188 -6.67 14.39 -31.15
CA LEU A 188 -6.36 15.60 -31.92
C LEU A 188 -7.59 16.51 -31.92
N THR A 189 -7.46 17.70 -31.34
CA THR A 189 -8.36 18.82 -31.64
C THR A 189 -7.57 19.96 -32.26
N ASP A 190 -8.12 20.49 -33.35
CA ASP A 190 -7.47 21.24 -34.42
C ASP A 190 -7.04 22.69 -34.08
N ASN A 191 -6.92 23.07 -32.82
CA ASN A 191 -6.65 24.47 -32.46
C ASN A 191 -5.68 24.61 -31.29
N SER A 192 -4.40 24.37 -31.51
CA SER A 192 -3.37 24.92 -30.63
C SER A 192 -2.19 25.45 -31.44
N VAL A 193 -2.05 26.76 -31.39
CA VAL A 193 -0.93 27.56 -31.86
C VAL A 193 0.40 26.92 -31.44
N GLY A 194 1.33 26.81 -32.39
CA GLY A 194 2.61 26.13 -32.22
C GLY A 194 3.45 26.72 -31.08
N VAL A 195 3.37 26.07 -29.93
CA VAL A 195 4.42 26.04 -28.92
C VAL A 195 4.99 24.63 -28.98
N ASN A 196 6.29 24.49 -29.24
CA ASN A 196 6.96 23.19 -29.32
C ASN A 196 6.76 22.44 -27.99
N GLN A 197 5.80 21.51 -27.97
CA GLN A 197 5.42 20.74 -26.79
C GLN A 197 6.57 19.89 -26.22
N GLN A 198 7.56 19.58 -27.04
CA GLN A 198 8.78 18.86 -26.65
C GLN A 198 9.63 19.65 -25.64
N ASP A 199 9.66 20.99 -25.74
CA ASP A 199 10.48 21.83 -24.87
C ASP A 199 9.82 22.05 -23.50
N LEU A 200 8.47 22.02 -23.43
CA LEU A 200 7.75 22.15 -22.16
C LEU A 200 7.87 20.93 -21.24
N ILE A 201 8.11 19.75 -21.82
CA ILE A 201 8.33 18.49 -21.06
C ILE A 201 9.77 18.41 -20.55
N LEU A 202 10.74 18.83 -21.37
CA LEU A 202 12.17 18.79 -21.02
C LEU A 202 12.61 20.00 -20.20
N ASN A 203 11.99 21.16 -20.43
CA ASN A 203 12.25 22.44 -19.79
C ASN A 203 10.91 23.13 -19.44
N PRO A 204 10.19 22.65 -18.42
CA PRO A 204 8.99 23.35 -17.98
C PRO A 204 9.35 24.79 -17.61
N PRO A 205 8.56 25.79 -18.03
CA PRO A 205 8.83 27.19 -17.71
C PRO A 205 8.85 27.34 -16.19
N PRO A 206 9.84 28.05 -15.63
CA PRO A 206 9.95 28.23 -14.19
C PRO A 206 8.68 28.88 -13.65
N ALA A 207 8.20 28.38 -12.50
CA ALA A 207 7.01 28.94 -11.86
C ALA A 207 7.18 30.46 -11.63
N PRO A 208 6.14 31.27 -11.88
CA PRO A 208 6.24 32.72 -11.72
C PRO A 208 6.54 33.07 -10.25
N CYS A 209 7.57 33.87 -10.04
CA CYS A 209 7.96 34.33 -8.71
C CYS A 209 6.91 35.29 -8.14
N VAL A 210 6.15 34.83 -7.12
CA VAL A 210 5.16 35.65 -6.43
C VAL A 210 5.77 36.20 -5.14
N VAL A 211 6.12 37.49 -5.16
CA VAL A 211 6.67 38.21 -4.02
C VAL A 211 5.53 38.73 -3.13
N ALA A 212 5.62 38.54 -1.82
CA ALA A 212 4.64 39.05 -0.86
C ALA A 212 4.99 40.45 -0.36
N HIS A 213 6.27 40.76 -0.20
CA HIS A 213 6.75 42.08 0.21
C HIS A 213 8.13 42.34 -0.36
N GLU A 214 8.33 43.51 -0.94
CA GLU A 214 9.63 43.98 -1.45
C GLU A 214 9.78 45.46 -1.09
N GLY A 215 10.77 45.78 -0.27
CA GLY A 215 11.00 47.17 0.16
C GLY A 215 11.93 47.28 1.36
N ILE A 216 12.16 48.52 1.80
CA ILE A 216 12.96 48.80 2.99
C ILE A 216 12.12 48.51 4.23
N ASP A 217 12.59 47.63 5.11
CA ASP A 217 11.89 47.34 6.36
C ASP A 217 12.05 48.51 7.35
N SER A 218 10.92 49.08 7.77
CA SER A 218 10.85 50.19 8.72
C SER A 218 11.55 49.92 10.07
N LYS A 219 11.76 48.64 10.45
CA LYS A 219 12.39 48.27 11.72
C LYS A 219 13.91 48.06 11.63
N SER A 220 14.40 47.47 10.54
CA SER A 220 15.83 47.17 10.37
C SER A 220 16.57 48.20 9.50
N GLY A 221 15.83 49.00 8.71
CA GLY A 221 16.41 49.93 7.72
C GLY A 221 17.04 49.24 6.51
N ASN A 222 16.94 47.92 6.43
CA ASN A 222 17.54 47.11 5.39
C ASN A 222 16.51 46.78 4.29
N PHE A 223 17.01 46.48 3.09
CA PHE A 223 16.17 45.96 2.02
C PHE A 223 15.73 44.52 2.37
N ARG A 224 14.41 44.31 2.34
CA ARG A 224 13.76 43.04 2.64
C ARG A 224 12.91 42.58 1.47
N LYS A 225 13.20 41.37 0.98
CA LYS A 225 12.40 40.66 -0.03
C LYS A 225 11.82 39.40 0.61
N GLN A 226 10.51 39.26 0.58
CA GLN A 226 9.79 38.12 1.15
C GLN A 226 8.90 37.50 0.09
N LEU A 227 9.04 36.19 -0.09
CA LEU A 227 8.23 35.44 -1.02
C LEU A 227 6.86 35.09 -0.43
N LYS A 228 5.89 34.82 -1.29
CA LYS A 228 4.57 34.37 -0.86
C LYS A 228 4.67 33.00 -0.22
N LYS A 229 3.93 32.82 0.88
CA LYS A 229 3.77 31.53 1.53
C LYS A 229 3.23 30.49 0.57
N GLN A 230 3.84 29.31 0.59
CA GLN A 230 3.42 28.15 -0.19
C GLN A 230 3.26 26.95 0.75
N PHE A 231 2.35 26.07 0.38
CA PHE A 231 2.14 24.82 1.08
C PHE A 231 3.34 23.89 0.84
N LEU A 232 3.81 23.23 1.91
CA LEU A 232 4.97 22.36 1.87
C LEU A 232 4.55 20.90 2.10
N PHE A 233 3.89 20.65 3.22
CA PHE A 233 3.34 19.34 3.56
C PHE A 233 2.16 19.46 4.53
N SER A 234 1.42 18.38 4.64
CA SER A 234 0.38 18.18 5.65
C SER A 234 0.56 16.82 6.29
N HIS A 235 0.29 16.72 7.58
CA HIS A 235 0.36 15.46 8.29
C HIS A 235 -0.89 15.26 9.13
N THR A 236 -1.40 14.05 9.14
CA THR A 236 -2.52 13.64 9.99
C THR A 236 -2.22 12.25 10.49
N ASP A 237 -2.04 12.11 11.80
CA ASP A 237 -1.94 10.81 12.45
C ASP A 237 -3.22 10.01 12.16
N ASP A 238 -3.05 8.75 11.76
CA ASP A 238 -4.16 7.85 11.42
C ASP A 238 -5.20 7.76 12.54
N ARG A 239 -4.77 7.87 13.81
CA ARG A 239 -5.66 7.88 14.99
C ARG A 239 -6.62 9.06 15.02
N LEU A 240 -6.18 10.21 14.51
CA LEU A 240 -6.97 11.45 14.51
C LEU A 240 -7.83 11.57 13.26
N ARG A 241 -7.53 10.81 12.21
CA ARG A 241 -8.22 10.86 10.91
C ARG A 241 -9.72 10.56 11.02
N VAL A 242 -10.10 9.65 11.92
CA VAL A 242 -11.50 9.31 12.23
C VAL A 242 -12.30 10.52 12.73
N TYR A 243 -11.64 11.42 13.47
CA TYR A 243 -12.27 12.60 14.05
C TYR A 243 -12.21 13.82 13.13
N LEU A 244 -11.20 13.86 12.25
CA LEU A 244 -10.87 15.01 11.41
C LEU A 244 -11.61 15.04 10.06
N LYS A 245 -12.24 13.95 9.64
CA LYS A 245 -12.94 13.83 8.33
C LYS A 245 -12.06 14.32 7.18
N ASP A 246 -12.32 15.53 6.68
CA ASP A 246 -11.65 16.14 5.52
C ASP A 246 -10.60 17.21 5.91
N LYS A 247 -10.36 17.43 7.20
CA LYS A 247 -9.38 18.43 7.66
C LYS A 247 -8.05 17.77 7.97
N GLU A 248 -6.97 18.39 7.51
CA GLU A 248 -5.62 17.98 7.90
C GLU A 248 -5.33 18.42 9.34
N TYR A 249 -4.74 17.54 10.14
CA TYR A 249 -4.40 17.84 11.53
C TYR A 249 -3.30 18.92 11.64
N LEU A 250 -2.20 18.69 10.91
CA LEU A 250 -1.05 19.57 10.80
C LEU A 250 -0.89 20.00 9.35
N ARG A 251 -0.80 21.30 9.14
CA ARG A 251 -0.47 21.90 7.84
C ARG A 251 0.77 22.77 7.98
N CYS A 252 1.77 22.50 7.17
CA CYS A 252 3.01 23.28 7.13
C CYS A 252 3.04 24.13 5.86
N GLU A 253 3.12 25.45 6.05
CA GLU A 253 3.37 26.41 4.99
C GLU A 253 4.71 27.07 5.22
N GLY A 254 5.46 27.31 4.15
CA GLY A 254 6.78 27.91 4.22
C GLY A 254 6.94 29.11 3.30
N TYR A 255 7.88 29.97 3.64
CA TYR A 255 8.42 30.94 2.70
C TYR A 255 9.86 31.32 3.03
N PHE A 256 10.58 31.78 2.01
CA PHE A 256 11.87 32.39 2.19
C PHE A 256 11.79 33.92 2.22
N SER A 257 12.71 34.51 2.99
CA SER A 257 12.89 35.96 3.05
C SER A 257 14.36 36.32 3.17
N THR A 258 14.75 37.43 2.56
CA THR A 258 16.06 38.06 2.74
C THR A 258 15.90 39.36 3.52
N ASP A 259 16.82 39.60 4.46
CA ASP A 259 16.92 40.86 5.21
C ASP A 259 18.42 41.17 5.42
N GLY A 260 18.87 42.33 4.96
CA GLY A 260 20.25 42.79 5.20
C GLY A 260 21.35 41.86 4.64
N GLY A 261 21.04 41.09 3.59
CA GLY A 261 21.96 40.12 2.99
C GLY A 261 21.98 38.74 3.64
N TYR A 262 21.22 38.55 4.73
CA TYR A 262 20.95 37.25 5.34
C TYR A 262 19.65 36.68 4.77
N SER A 263 19.60 35.35 4.68
CA SER A 263 18.42 34.63 4.20
C SER A 263 17.84 33.78 5.32
N TYR A 264 16.53 33.65 5.32
CA TYR A 264 15.79 32.91 6.34
C TYR A 264 14.71 32.07 5.68
N LEU A 265 14.58 30.83 6.16
CA LEU A 265 13.42 29.97 5.93
C LEU A 265 12.46 30.17 7.09
N THR A 266 11.22 30.58 6.81
CA THR A 266 10.15 30.62 7.80
C THR A 266 9.20 29.46 7.54
N LEU A 267 8.95 28.64 8.56
CA LEU A 267 7.95 27.58 8.53
C LEU A 267 6.82 27.93 9.50
N GLU A 268 5.59 27.80 9.02
CA GLU A 268 4.35 28.03 9.76
C GLU A 268 3.59 26.71 9.87
N PHE A 269 3.64 26.13 11.07
CA PHE A 269 2.92 24.91 11.42
C PHE A 269 1.56 25.30 11.99
N THR A 270 0.51 24.86 11.33
CA THR A 270 -0.87 25.16 11.65
C THR A 270 -1.56 23.89 12.09
N PHE A 271 -2.02 23.85 13.34
CA PHE A 271 -2.75 22.72 13.91
C PHE A 271 -4.24 23.04 14.02
N ALA A 272 -5.07 22.08 13.59
CA ALA A 272 -6.52 22.20 13.64
C ALA A 272 -7.12 22.10 15.05
N TYR A 273 -6.34 21.68 16.06
CA TYR A 273 -6.80 21.53 17.44
C TYR A 273 -5.88 22.19 18.48
N PRO A 274 -6.44 22.80 19.54
CA PRO A 274 -5.68 23.46 20.61
C PRO A 274 -4.80 22.49 21.42
N ASN A 275 -5.21 21.23 21.57
CA ASN A 275 -4.49 20.23 22.37
C ASN A 275 -3.12 19.86 21.78
N ALA A 276 -2.83 20.25 20.54
CA ALA A 276 -1.50 20.09 19.94
C ALA A 276 -0.40 20.74 20.80
N ARG A 277 -0.70 21.80 21.55
CA ARG A 277 0.28 22.41 22.46
C ARG A 277 0.76 21.47 23.56
N GLU A 278 -0.11 20.62 24.09
CA GLU A 278 0.25 19.66 25.14
C GLU A 278 1.02 18.47 24.59
N ALA A 279 0.68 18.04 23.36
CA ALA A 279 1.34 16.91 22.70
C ALA A 279 2.75 17.27 22.18
N TYR A 280 2.90 18.44 21.55
CA TYR A 280 4.13 18.87 20.89
C TYR A 280 4.99 19.80 21.77
N GLY A 281 4.36 20.55 22.68
CA GLY A 281 5.04 21.52 23.53
C GLY A 281 5.51 22.76 22.76
N PHE A 282 6.81 23.04 22.79
CA PHE A 282 7.43 24.22 22.18
C PHE A 282 8.69 23.85 21.39
N ILE A 283 9.14 24.75 20.51
CA ILE A 283 10.40 24.62 19.80
C ILE A 283 11.44 25.48 20.52
N GLU A 284 12.54 24.87 20.95
CA GLU A 284 13.62 25.57 21.63
C GLU A 284 14.46 26.42 20.68
N LYS A 285 15.08 27.48 21.22
CA LYS A 285 16.09 28.23 20.49
C LYS A 285 17.29 27.31 20.23
N GLY A 286 17.72 27.24 18.97
CA GLY A 286 18.77 26.32 18.55
C GLY A 286 18.28 24.89 18.29
N SER A 287 16.96 24.63 18.34
CA SER A 287 16.40 23.35 17.92
C SER A 287 16.73 23.08 16.45
N ILE A 288 17.05 21.83 16.13
CA ILE A 288 17.49 21.41 14.80
C ILE A 288 16.26 21.16 13.92
N LEU A 289 16.36 21.58 12.66
CA LEU A 289 15.50 21.18 11.57
C LEU A 289 16.36 20.41 10.57
N THR A 290 16.07 19.14 10.37
CA THR A 290 16.79 18.29 9.42
C THR A 290 15.95 18.13 8.17
N ILE A 291 16.45 18.63 7.05
CA ILE A 291 15.84 18.49 5.73
C ILE A 291 16.55 17.34 5.03
N LYS A 292 15.85 16.24 4.80
CA LYS A 292 16.36 15.05 4.13
C LYS A 292 16.02 15.10 2.64
N MET A 293 16.98 14.75 1.80
CA MET A 293 16.81 14.73 0.35
C MET A 293 16.61 13.30 -0.18
N LEU A 294 16.14 13.20 -1.43
CA LEU A 294 15.92 11.91 -2.09
C LEU A 294 17.20 11.07 -2.24
N ASN A 295 18.37 11.71 -2.21
CA ASN A 295 19.67 11.05 -2.28
C ASN A 295 20.23 10.63 -0.91
N ASP A 296 19.41 10.62 0.14
CA ASP A 296 19.77 10.33 1.54
C ASP A 296 20.74 11.33 2.21
N ASP A 297 21.10 12.43 1.54
CA ASP A 297 21.80 13.54 2.19
C ASP A 297 20.85 14.31 3.13
N PHE A 298 21.42 15.18 3.98
CA PHE A 298 20.65 16.03 4.88
C PHE A 298 21.26 17.42 5.09
N VAL A 299 20.39 18.44 5.24
CA VAL A 299 20.75 19.80 5.65
C VAL A 299 20.16 20.08 7.03
N ASN A 300 21.00 20.54 7.96
CA ASN A 300 20.58 20.89 9.31
C ASN A 300 20.52 22.41 9.48
N LEU A 301 19.34 22.93 9.80
CA LEU A 301 19.12 24.32 10.17
C LEU A 301 18.82 24.44 11.66
N TYR A 302 19.06 25.60 12.25
CA TYR A 302 18.86 25.83 13.69
C TYR A 302 17.85 26.94 13.91
N SER A 303 16.86 26.72 14.78
CA SER A 303 15.84 27.73 15.10
C SER A 303 16.50 28.94 15.75
N GLY A 304 16.17 30.15 15.29
CA GLY A 304 16.76 31.36 15.86
C GLY A 304 16.13 31.82 17.18
N GLU A 305 14.91 31.40 17.49
CA GLU A 305 14.17 31.75 18.72
C GLU A 305 13.39 30.56 19.28
N MET A 306 12.91 30.74 20.52
CA MET A 306 11.99 29.82 21.16
C MET A 306 10.55 30.14 20.73
N VAL A 307 9.81 29.14 20.25
CA VAL A 307 8.45 29.28 19.73
C VAL A 307 7.49 28.43 20.55
N ARG A 308 6.52 29.06 21.23
CA ARG A 308 5.55 28.38 22.11
C ARG A 308 4.17 28.11 21.47
N GLY A 309 3.99 28.54 20.22
CA GLY A 309 2.70 28.50 19.52
C GLY A 309 1.76 29.63 19.96
N SER A 310 0.98 30.16 19.03
CA SER A 310 -0.06 31.16 19.27
C SER A 310 -1.42 30.58 18.89
N TYR A 311 -2.37 30.59 19.82
CA TYR A 311 -3.70 30.05 19.60
C TYR A 311 -4.66 31.17 19.20
N ASP A 312 -5.29 31.02 18.04
CA ASP A 312 -6.35 31.90 17.57
C ASP A 312 -7.70 31.35 18.04
N THR A 313 -8.33 32.04 18.99
CA THR A 313 -9.64 31.66 19.57
C THR A 313 -10.79 31.79 18.58
N GLU A 314 -10.68 32.61 17.53
CA GLU A 314 -11.75 32.78 16.55
C GLU A 314 -11.75 31.66 15.51
N LYS A 315 -10.57 31.20 15.12
CA LYS A 315 -10.39 30.14 14.11
C LYS A 315 -10.19 28.76 14.71
N GLU A 316 -10.01 28.69 16.03
CA GLU A 316 -9.65 27.49 16.80
C GLU A 316 -8.34 26.83 16.32
N ILE A 317 -7.40 27.64 15.79
CA ILE A 317 -6.16 27.17 15.18
C ILE A 317 -4.96 27.51 16.06
N LEU A 318 -4.07 26.54 16.26
CA LEU A 318 -2.78 26.76 16.91
C LEU A 318 -1.67 26.90 15.86
N THR A 319 -0.94 28.01 15.89
CA THR A 319 0.09 28.32 14.89
C THR A 319 1.47 28.43 15.53
N TYR A 320 2.45 27.68 15.04
CA TYR A 320 3.87 27.85 15.35
C TYR A 320 4.58 28.45 14.16
N ARG A 321 5.12 29.66 14.33
CA ARG A 321 5.96 30.30 13.32
C ARG A 321 7.42 30.23 13.76
N VAL A 322 8.22 29.49 13.02
CA VAL A 322 9.63 29.25 13.31
C VAL A 322 10.46 29.82 12.18
N TYR A 323 11.56 30.48 12.53
CA TYR A 323 12.50 31.00 11.55
C TYR A 323 13.87 30.34 11.71
N TYR A 324 14.41 29.95 10.56
CA TYR A 324 15.66 29.22 10.42
C TYR A 324 16.59 30.06 9.54
N PRO A 325 17.67 30.65 10.09
CA PRO A 325 18.72 31.26 9.30
C PRO A 325 19.33 30.21 8.37
N ILE A 326 19.49 30.55 7.09
CA ILE A 326 20.05 29.65 6.08
C ILE A 326 21.30 30.26 5.46
N SER A 327 22.34 29.44 5.30
CA SER A 327 23.61 29.87 4.70
C SER A 327 23.54 29.84 3.18
N ARG A 328 24.46 30.57 2.51
CA ARG A 328 24.54 30.57 1.04
C ARG A 328 24.89 29.20 0.46
N SER A 329 25.69 28.39 1.16
CA SER A 329 26.00 27.03 0.73
C SER A 329 24.76 26.14 0.74
N ASP A 330 23.95 26.23 1.80
CA ASP A 330 22.73 25.43 1.93
C ASP A 330 21.67 25.87 0.92
N ILE A 331 21.58 27.18 0.63
CA ILE A 331 20.71 27.70 -0.45
C ILE A 331 21.09 27.09 -1.80
N ASN A 332 22.37 27.15 -2.17
CA ASN A 332 22.84 26.63 -3.46
C ASN A 332 22.60 25.13 -3.59
N TYR A 333 22.68 24.41 -2.48
CA TYR A 333 22.44 22.99 -2.44
C TYR A 333 20.94 22.68 -2.56
N LEU A 334 20.08 23.28 -1.72
CA LEU A 334 18.62 23.11 -1.77
C LEU A 334 17.99 23.63 -3.08
N LYS A 335 18.67 24.51 -3.83
CA LYS A 335 18.23 24.99 -5.14
C LYS A 335 18.30 23.90 -6.22
N ASN A 336 19.19 22.93 -6.05
CA ASN A 336 19.48 21.87 -7.03
C ASN A 336 19.09 20.47 -6.55
N SER A 337 18.65 20.35 -5.29
CA SER A 337 18.26 19.09 -4.68
C SER A 337 16.76 19.02 -4.45
N GLU A 338 16.20 17.82 -4.57
CA GLU A 338 14.80 17.53 -4.26
C GLU A 338 14.68 17.02 -2.83
N VAL A 339 13.76 17.60 -2.07
CA VAL A 339 13.56 17.31 -0.64
C VAL A 339 12.52 16.20 -0.47
N ASP A 340 12.87 15.16 0.27
CA ASP A 340 12.03 13.99 0.53
C ASP A 340 11.23 14.13 1.84
N ALA A 341 11.94 14.44 2.93
CA ALA A 341 11.36 14.51 4.26
C ALA A 341 11.94 15.64 5.11
N ILE A 342 11.18 16.11 6.10
CA ILE A 342 11.61 17.13 7.05
C ILE A 342 11.39 16.61 8.46
N ARG A 343 12.47 16.55 9.24
CA ARG A 343 12.45 16.19 10.65
C ARG A 343 12.52 17.44 11.52
N VAL A 344 11.52 17.61 12.37
CA VAL A 344 11.36 18.75 13.29
C VAL A 344 11.57 18.27 14.73
N PHE A 345 12.40 18.98 15.48
CA PHE A 345 12.62 18.71 16.90
C PHE A 345 11.76 19.63 17.77
N TRP A 346 10.82 19.01 18.47
CA TRP A 346 9.92 19.60 19.45
C TRP A 346 10.46 19.37 20.88
N SER A 347 9.91 20.06 21.88
CA SER A 347 10.30 19.81 23.28
C SER A 347 9.87 18.42 23.78
N SER A 348 8.84 17.83 23.18
CA SER A 348 8.37 16.48 23.52
C SER A 348 9.10 15.35 22.79
N GLY A 349 9.86 15.64 21.73
CA GLY A 349 10.52 14.65 20.90
C GLY A 349 10.85 15.17 19.51
N PHE A 350 10.95 14.28 18.53
CA PHE A 350 11.10 14.64 17.12
C PHE A 350 10.01 13.97 16.29
N GLU A 351 9.59 14.63 15.22
CA GLU A 351 8.71 14.04 14.21
C GLU A 351 9.30 14.26 12.82
N GLU A 352 9.06 13.31 11.94
CA GLU A 352 9.49 13.35 10.55
C GLU A 352 8.26 13.39 9.66
N TYR A 353 8.25 14.35 8.74
CA TYR A 353 7.13 14.60 7.84
C TYR A 353 7.58 14.44 6.39
N GLU A 354 6.83 13.66 5.63
CA GLU A 354 7.02 13.51 4.19
C GLU A 354 6.62 14.81 3.47
N VAL A 355 7.45 15.25 2.51
CA VAL A 355 7.20 16.47 1.74
C VAL A 355 6.46 16.13 0.46
N TYR A 356 5.26 16.71 0.28
CA TYR A 356 4.48 16.49 -0.94
C TYR A 356 4.90 17.42 -2.09
N HIS A 357 5.41 18.61 -1.78
CA HIS A 357 5.90 19.56 -2.78
C HIS A 357 7.43 19.59 -2.85
N LEU A 358 8.00 18.66 -3.62
CA LEU A 358 9.45 18.53 -3.84
C LEU A 358 10.08 19.82 -4.41
N ASP A 359 9.34 20.53 -5.27
CA ASP A 359 9.81 21.75 -5.93
C ASP A 359 9.72 23.03 -5.08
N PHE A 360 9.23 22.95 -3.83
CA PHE A 360 9.06 24.14 -2.99
C PHE A 360 10.37 24.91 -2.83
N PHE A 361 11.45 24.20 -2.47
CA PHE A 361 12.76 24.80 -2.20
C PHE A 361 13.38 25.35 -3.46
N SER A 362 13.40 24.55 -4.54
CA SER A 362 13.99 24.94 -5.82
C SER A 362 13.29 26.18 -6.41
N ASN A 363 11.96 26.22 -6.40
CA ASN A 363 11.18 27.34 -6.93
C ASN A 363 11.35 28.61 -6.11
N GLN A 364 11.23 28.53 -4.78
CA GLN A 364 11.35 29.74 -3.96
C GLN A 364 12.79 30.28 -3.92
N LEU A 365 13.80 29.42 -3.80
CA LEU A 365 15.19 29.88 -3.75
C LEU A 365 15.63 30.53 -5.08
N ARG A 366 15.16 30.03 -6.23
CA ARG A 366 15.36 30.70 -7.54
C ARG A 366 14.77 32.11 -7.59
N CYS A 367 13.71 32.36 -6.83
CA CYS A 367 13.04 33.66 -6.78
C CYS A 367 13.67 34.66 -5.80
N LEU A 368 14.62 34.22 -4.95
CA LEU A 368 15.31 35.12 -4.02
C LEU A 368 16.42 35.91 -4.70
N ASP A 369 17.08 35.31 -5.69
CA ASP A 369 18.19 35.90 -6.47
C ASP A 369 17.80 37.20 -7.21
#